data_AF-A0A0D7ANN6-F1
#
_entry.id   AF-A0A0D7ANN6-F1
#
_cell.length_a   1.000
_cell.length_b   1.000
_cell.length_c   1.000
_cell.angle_alpha   90.00
_cell.angle_beta   90.00
_cell.angle_gamma   90.00
#
_symmetry.space_group_name_H-M   'P 1'
#
loop_
_entity.id
_entity.type
_entity.pdbx_description
1 polymer ?
#
loop_
_entity_poly.entity_id
_entity_poly.type
_entity_poly.pdbx_seq_one_letter_code
_entity_poly.pdbx_strand_id
1 'polypeptide(L)'
;IIPAMHVEGHVDHCMYAFGSCYKESCRHFHGKTAEHLWPMLNQFCKITRQMAPGGYKDTLVKFQNHWNKQKVGNMGMRTFI
;
A
#
# COMPACT_ATOMS: atom_id res chain seq x y z
N ILE A 1 -4.23 -17.14 -0.96
CA ILE A 1 -3.39 -16.41 -1.95
C ILE A 1 -1.94 -16.73 -1.62
N ILE A 2 -1.17 -17.19 -2.61
CA ILE A 2 0.26 -17.48 -2.42
C ILE A 2 1.03 -16.16 -2.55
N PRO A 3 2.00 -15.85 -1.67
CA PRO A 3 2.78 -14.61 -1.78
C PRO A 3 3.43 -14.50 -3.15
N ALA A 4 3.38 -13.30 -3.77
CA ALA A 4 3.93 -13.08 -5.11
C ALA A 4 5.39 -13.57 -5.20
N MET A 5 6.21 -13.22 -4.21
CA MET A 5 7.63 -13.63 -4.10
C MET A 5 7.83 -15.14 -4.11
N HIS A 6 6.88 -15.90 -3.57
CA HIS A 6 6.95 -17.36 -3.52
C HIS A 6 6.58 -17.97 -4.87
N VAL A 7 5.65 -17.36 -5.61
CA VAL A 7 5.27 -17.83 -6.95
C VAL A 7 6.34 -17.49 -7.99
N GLU A 8 7.04 -16.35 -7.85
CA GLU A 8 8.12 -15.96 -8.76
C GLU A 8 9.33 -16.90 -8.72
N GLY A 9 9.54 -17.60 -7.60
CA GLY A 9 10.64 -18.55 -7.44
C GLY A 9 10.29 -20.00 -7.83
N HIS A 10 9.08 -20.24 -8.35
CA HIS A 10 8.58 -21.58 -8.68
C HIS A 10 8.47 -21.79 -10.20
N VAL A 11 8.08 -23.00 -10.65
CA VAL A 11 7.90 -23.28 -12.09
C VAL A 11 6.91 -22.30 -12.73
N ASP A 12 7.21 -21.84 -13.95
CA ASP A 12 6.49 -20.77 -14.65
C ASP A 12 4.97 -20.95 -14.68
N HIS A 13 4.48 -22.19 -14.81
CA HIS A 13 3.06 -22.50 -14.80
C HIS A 13 2.34 -22.01 -13.53
N CYS A 14 3.04 -21.95 -12.40
CA CYS A 14 2.48 -21.52 -11.13
C CYS A 14 2.17 -20.02 -11.10
N MET A 15 2.86 -19.19 -11.88
CA MET A 15 2.55 -17.76 -12.01
C MET A 15 1.16 -17.53 -12.59
N TYR A 16 0.81 -18.27 -13.64
CA TYR A 16 -0.51 -18.17 -14.28
C TYR A 16 -1.64 -18.77 -13.42
N ALA A 17 -1.36 -19.85 -12.69
CA ALA A 17 -2.37 -20.53 -11.87
C ALA A 17 -2.60 -19.86 -10.50
N PHE A 18 -1.55 -19.32 -9.89
CA PHE A 18 -1.58 -18.85 -8.50
C PHE A 18 -1.18 -17.40 -8.30
N GLY A 19 -0.68 -16.73 -9.35
CA GLY A 19 -0.34 -15.31 -9.32
C GLY A 19 -1.58 -14.46 -9.01
N SER A 20 -1.44 -13.56 -8.05
CA SER A 20 -2.53 -12.64 -7.70
C SER A 20 -2.95 -11.73 -8.86
N CYS A 21 -2.07 -11.51 -9.84
CA CYS A 21 -2.33 -10.74 -11.05
C CYS A 21 -3.27 -11.45 -12.05
N TYR A 22 -3.33 -12.78 -12.01
CA TYR A 22 -4.14 -13.60 -12.91
C TYR A 22 -5.43 -14.12 -12.26
N LYS A 23 -5.67 -13.79 -10.99
CA LYS A 23 -6.90 -14.15 -10.28
C LYS A 23 -7.88 -12.97 -10.26
N GLU A 24 -9.08 -13.23 -10.74
CA GLU A 24 -10.15 -12.25 -10.73
C GLU A 24 -10.48 -11.85 -9.28
N SER A 25 -10.72 -10.56 -9.06
CA SER A 25 -11.00 -9.96 -7.74
C SER A 25 -9.90 -10.14 -6.68
N CYS A 26 -8.68 -10.57 -7.05
CA CYS A 26 -7.54 -10.58 -6.13
C CYS A 26 -6.80 -9.24 -6.16
N ARG A 27 -6.73 -8.56 -5.01
CA ARG A 27 -5.90 -7.36 -4.87
C ARG A 27 -4.44 -7.79 -4.71
N HIS A 28 -3.57 -7.31 -5.60
CA HIS A 28 -2.14 -7.52 -5.50
C HIS A 28 -1.61 -6.83 -4.22
N PHE A 29 -1.28 -7.64 -3.22
CA PHE A 29 -0.72 -7.15 -1.97
C PHE A 29 0.80 -7.12 -2.10
N HIS A 30 1.35 -5.94 -2.35
CA HIS A 30 2.81 -5.77 -2.40
C HIS A 30 3.37 -5.98 -0.98
N GLY A 31 4.21 -7.00 -0.79
CA GLY A 31 4.74 -7.39 0.52
C GLY A 31 5.59 -6.32 1.22
N LYS A 32 5.92 -5.23 0.53
CA LYS A 32 6.60 -4.05 1.06
C LYS A 32 5.60 -2.93 1.40
N THR A 33 4.79 -3.15 2.43
CA THR A 33 3.82 -2.14 2.92
C THR A 33 4.48 -0.83 3.41
N ALA A 34 5.81 -0.82 3.58
CA ALA A 34 6.58 0.35 3.99
C ALA A 34 6.67 1.45 2.90
N GLU A 35 6.61 1.08 1.61
CA GLU A 35 7.06 1.98 0.53
C GLU A 35 5.91 2.69 -0.23
N HIS A 36 4.65 2.35 0.03
CA HIS A 36 3.51 2.86 -0.77
C HIS A 36 3.05 4.28 -0.43
N LEU A 37 3.65 4.94 0.56
CA LEU A 37 3.29 6.32 0.89
C LEU A 37 3.75 7.29 -0.21
N TRP A 38 4.89 7.02 -0.83
CA TRP A 38 5.58 7.89 -1.78
C TRP A 38 4.72 8.37 -2.97
N PRO A 39 3.99 7.49 -3.69
CA PRO A 39 3.09 7.94 -4.76
C PRO A 39 1.96 8.86 -4.27
N MET A 40 1.45 8.64 -3.05
CA MET A 40 0.43 9.53 -2.47
C MET A 40 1.02 10.87 -2.02
N LEU A 41 2.24 10.84 -1.49
CA LEU A 41 3.01 12.00 -1.06
C LEU A 41 3.30 12.92 -2.25
N ASN A 42 3.58 12.38 -3.44
CA ASN A 42 3.76 13.16 -4.66
C ASN A 42 2.51 13.96 -5.07
N GLN A 43 1.31 13.43 -4.83
CA GLN A 43 0.07 14.16 -5.07
C GLN A 43 -0.15 15.22 -3.99
N PHE A 44 0.09 14.88 -2.72
CA PHE A 44 -0.08 15.77 -1.58
C PHE A 44 0.89 16.96 -1.59
N CYS A 45 2.12 16.73 -2.05
CA CYS A 45 3.14 17.77 -2.21
C CYS A 45 2.70 18.90 -3.14
N LYS A 46 1.82 18.63 -4.13
CA LYS A 46 1.29 19.70 -5.01
C LYS A 46 0.52 20.75 -4.22
N ILE A 47 -0.17 20.33 -3.17
CA ILE A 47 -1.05 21.17 -2.35
C ILE A 47 -0.24 21.87 -1.26
N THR A 48 0.71 21.16 -0.65
CA THR A 48 1.52 21.71 0.45
C THR A 48 2.61 22.69 0.00
N ARG A 49 2.92 22.73 -1.31
CA ARG A 49 3.78 23.73 -1.95
C ARG A 49 3.33 25.18 -1.77
N GLN A 50 2.03 25.40 -1.60
CA GLN A 50 1.43 26.72 -1.45
C GLN A 50 1.26 27.11 0.03
N MET A 51 1.65 26.25 0.96
CA MET A 51 1.47 26.48 2.40
C MET A 51 2.70 27.15 3.02
N ALA A 52 2.47 27.95 4.06
CA ALA A 52 3.54 28.47 4.90
C ALA A 52 4.35 27.31 5.56
N PRO A 53 5.63 27.51 5.89
CA PRO A 53 6.50 26.42 6.39
C PRO A 53 5.96 25.69 7.62
N GLY A 54 5.28 26.40 8.53
CA GLY A 54 4.61 25.80 9.68
C GLY A 54 3.39 24.95 9.29
N GLY A 55 2.55 25.47 8.40
CA GLY A 55 1.37 24.77 7.88
C GLY A 55 1.73 23.54 7.05
N TYR A 56 2.83 23.60 6.29
CA TYR A 56 3.38 22.45 5.56
C TYR A 56 3.66 21.27 6.50
N LYS A 57 4.38 21.51 7.60
CA LYS A 57 4.77 20.46 8.56
C LYS A 57 3.56 19.83 9.24
N ASP A 58 2.64 20.66 9.75
CA ASP A 58 1.43 20.17 10.42
C ASP A 58 0.53 19.33 9.49
N THR A 59 0.37 19.80 8.25
CA THR A 59 -0.45 19.13 7.23
C THR A 59 0.15 17.79 6.81
N LEU A 60 1.48 17.71 6.70
CA LEU A 60 2.20 16.47 6.40
C LEU A 60 2.03 15.44 7.52
N VAL A 61 2.18 15.87 8.78
CA VAL A 61 2.02 15.00 9.96
C VAL A 61 0.58 14.48 10.06
N LYS A 62 -0.42 15.33 9.85
CA LYS A 62 -1.84 14.93 9.85
C LYS A 62 -2.13 13.87 8.80
N PHE A 63 -1.61 14.06 7.59
CA PHE A 63 -1.76 13.11 6.49
C PHE A 63 -1.12 11.74 6.80
N GLN A 64 0.11 11.72 7.31
CA GLN A 64 0.80 10.48 7.69
C GLN A 64 0.09 9.76 8.84
N ASN A 65 -0.41 10.50 9.83
CA ASN A 65 -1.20 9.93 10.93
C ASN A 65 -2.52 9.33 10.44
N HIS A 66 -3.21 10.00 9.52
CA HIS A 66 -4.43 9.47 8.90
C HIS A 66 -4.14 8.17 8.14
N TRP A 67 -3.07 8.14 7.34
CA TRP A 67 -2.64 6.93 6.62
C TRP A 67 -2.29 5.78 7.58
N ASN A 68 -1.56 6.07 8.66
CA ASN A 68 -1.25 5.08 9.69
C ASN A 68 -2.51 4.55 10.39
N LYS A 69 -3.46 5.42 10.70
CA LYS A 69 -4.75 5.04 11.30
C LYS A 69 -5.55 4.10 10.38
N GLN A 70 -5.60 4.37 9.08
CA GLN A 70 -6.26 3.48 8.12
C GLN A 70 -5.58 2.11 8.03
N LYS A 71 -4.23 2.08 8.04
CA LYS A 71 -3.49 0.81 8.09
C LYS A 71 -3.85 0.02 9.35
N VAL A 72 -3.81 0.65 10.52
CA VAL A 72 -4.12 0.00 11.81
C VAL A 72 -5.57 -0.46 11.88
N GLY A 73 -6.53 0.38 11.45
CA GLY A 73 -7.95 0.00 11.41
C GLY A 73 -8.23 -1.21 10.52
N ASN A 74 -7.47 -1.38 9.43
CA ASN A 74 -7.62 -2.51 8.53
C ASN A 74 -6.83 -3.76 8.96
N MET A 75 -5.95 -3.67 9.96
CA MET A 75 -5.25 -4.85 10.50
C MET A 75 -6.19 -5.77 11.29
N GLY A 76 -7.28 -5.24 11.88
CA GLY A 76 -8.27 -6.02 12.63
C GLY A 76 -9.29 -6.79 11.78
N MET A 77 -9.35 -6.55 10.46
CA MET A 77 -10.25 -7.24 9.51
C MET A 77 -9.56 -8.41 8.76
N ARG A 78 -8.69 -9.14 9.45
CA ARG A 78 -8.03 -10.37 8.94
C ARG A 78 -8.19 -11.52 9.94
N THR A 79 -9.42 -11.89 10.21
CA THR A 79 -9.79 -13.22 10.72
C THR A 79 -10.97 -13.67 9.86
N PHE A 80 -11.00 -14.95 9.48
CA PHE A 80 -11.87 -15.59 8.47
C PHE A 80 -11.33 -15.52 7.03
N ILE A 81 -10.30 -16.33 6.75
CA ILE A 81 -10.35 -17.41 5.75
C ILE A 81 -9.49 -18.55 6.28
#